data_AF-A0A7T0PDX8-F1
#
_entry.id   AF-A0A7T0PDX8-F1
#
_cell.length_a   1.000
_cell.length_b   1.000
_cell.length_c   1.000
_cell.angle_alpha   90.00
_cell.angle_beta   90.00
_cell.angle_gamma   90.00
#
_symmetry.space_group_name_H-M   'P 1'
#
loop_
_entity.id
_entity.type
_entity.pdbx_description
1 polymer ?
#
loop_
_entity_poly.entity_id
_entity_poly.type
_entity_poly.pdbx_seq_one_letter_code
_entity_poly.pdbx_strand_id
1 'polypeptide(L)'
;MFETILTTCIIVMALCLLIGLGALILTKDELSRAVMADLVFYAMVAIFLVWTLLNDTMIGYEVAILAALVCGTIPTVSMARIISRGRR
;
A
#
# COMPACT_ATOMS: atom_id res chain seq x y z
N MET A 1 24.88 -10.00 -3.78
CA MET A 1 24.84 -8.65 -3.17
C MET A 1 23.53 -7.93 -3.48
N PHE A 2 23.17 -7.75 -4.75
CA PHE A 2 21.90 -7.12 -5.14
C PHE A 2 20.67 -7.79 -4.52
N GLU A 3 20.58 -9.11 -4.61
CA GLU A 3 19.49 -9.90 -4.03
C GLU A 3 19.38 -9.71 -2.50
N THR A 4 20.51 -9.75 -1.79
CA THR A 4 20.58 -9.55 -0.33
C THR A 4 20.07 -8.17 0.10
N ILE A 5 20.37 -7.13 -0.69
CA ILE A 5 19.87 -5.77 -0.45
C ILE A 5 18.36 -5.73 -0.63
N LEU A 6 17.84 -6.31 -1.73
CA LEU A 6 16.41 -6.35 -2.00
C LEU A 6 15.63 -7.12 -0.92
N THR A 7 16.13 -8.27 -0.48
CA THR A 7 15.52 -9.04 0.60
C THR A 7 15.48 -8.25 1.90
N THR A 8 16.56 -7.52 2.22
CA THR A 8 16.60 -6.67 3.42
C THR A 8 15.58 -5.53 3.33
N CYS A 9 15.46 -4.88 2.18
CA CYS A 9 14.44 -3.86 1.95
C CYS A 9 13.01 -4.42 2.12
N ILE A 10 12.74 -5.61 1.58
CA ILE A 10 11.43 -6.27 1.75
C ILE A 10 11.13 -6.52 3.23
N ILE A 11 12.11 -6.98 4.01
CA ILE A 11 11.93 -7.20 5.45
C ILE A 11 11.58 -5.89 6.17
N VAL A 12 12.30 -4.81 5.89
CA VAL A 12 12.04 -3.50 6.51
C VAL A 12 10.64 -2.99 6.12
N MET A 13 10.25 -3.09 4.85
CA MET A 13 8.91 -2.71 4.40
C MET A 13 7.82 -3.57 5.04
N ALA A 14 8.05 -4.87 5.19
CA ALA A 14 7.12 -5.78 5.86
C ALA A 14 6.94 -5.42 7.34
N LEU A 15 8.02 -5.08 8.05
CA LEU A 15 7.93 -4.59 9.43
C LEU A 15 7.14 -3.29 9.53
N CYS A 16 7.39 -2.33 8.63
CA CYS A 16 6.61 -1.09 8.55
C CYS A 16 5.13 -1.36 8.29
N LEU A 17 4.81 -2.33 7.42
CA LEU A 17 3.42 -2.72 7.13
C LEU A 17 2.75 -3.30 8.39
N LEU A 18 3.42 -4.20 9.11
CA LEU A 18 2.89 -4.77 10.36
C LEU A 18 2.63 -3.70 11.43
N ILE A 19 3.55 -2.73 11.57
CA ILE A 19 3.38 -1.59 12.48
C ILE A 19 2.18 -0.73 12.02
N GLY A 20 2.08 -0.44 10.72
CA GLY A 20 0.95 0.30 10.15
C GLY A 20 -0.39 -0.39 10.34
N LEU A 21 -0.44 -1.72 10.22
CA LEU A 21 -1.62 -2.52 10.48
C LEU A 21 -2.04 -2.45 11.96
N GLY A 22 -1.06 -2.53 12.87
CA GLY A 22 -1.28 -2.35 14.30
C GLY A 22 -1.82 -0.95 14.62
N ALA A 23 -1.25 0.09 14.01
CA ALA A 23 -1.72 1.46 14.16
C ALA A 23 -3.16 1.63 13.64
N LEU A 24 -3.50 1.01 12.51
CA LEU A 24 -4.86 1.05 11.94
C LEU A 24 -5.91 0.47 12.89
N ILE A 25 -5.61 -0.64 13.58
CA ILE A 25 -6.51 -1.27 14.54
C ILE A 25 -6.66 -0.42 15.81
N LEU A 26 -5.59 0.25 16.24
CA LEU A 26 -5.58 1.05 17.46
C LEU A 26 -6.27 2.42 17.28
N THR A 27 -6.28 2.94 16.06
CA THR A 27 -6.83 4.27 15.76
C THR A 27 -8.36 4.26 15.80
N LYS A 28 -8.96 5.10 16.66
CA LYS A 28 -10.42 5.21 16.81
C LYS A 28 -11.06 6.23 15.86
N ASP A 29 -10.30 7.20 15.36
CA ASP A 29 -10.83 8.25 14.48
C ASP A 29 -11.08 7.72 13.06
N GLU A 30 -12.29 7.93 12.54
CA GLU A 30 -12.71 7.44 11.21
C GLU A 30 -11.86 8.01 10.07
N LEU A 31 -11.49 9.29 10.17
CA LEU A 31 -10.64 9.99 9.19
C LEU A 31 -9.22 9.44 9.17
N SER A 32 -8.60 9.31 10.35
CA SER A 32 -7.25 8.76 10.46
C SER A 32 -7.23 7.29 10.03
N ARG A 33 -8.26 6.51 10.33
CA ARG A 33 -8.37 5.12 9.88
C ARG A 33 -8.42 4.99 8.36
N ALA A 34 -9.10 5.92 7.66
CA ALA A 34 -9.13 5.92 6.20
C ALA A 34 -7.73 6.17 5.61
N VAL A 35 -7.01 7.17 6.11
CA VAL A 35 -5.64 7.49 5.64
C VAL A 35 -4.67 6.34 5.96
N MET A 36 -4.80 5.70 7.12
CA MET A 36 -3.97 4.55 7.49
C MET A 36 -4.24 3.34 6.59
N ALA A 37 -5.49 3.14 6.13
CA ALA A 37 -5.82 2.07 5.20
C ALA A 37 -5.12 2.28 3.84
N ASP A 38 -5.05 3.53 3.37
CA ASP A 38 -4.34 3.89 2.14
C ASP A 38 -2.83 3.62 2.28
N LEU A 39 -2.25 3.97 3.44
CA LEU A 39 -0.85 3.69 3.74
C LEU A 39 -0.54 2.19 3.68
N VAL A 40 -1.38 1.35 4.28
CA VAL A 40 -1.21 -0.12 4.25
C VAL A 40 -1.32 -0.66 2.82
N PHE A 41 -2.29 -0.17 2.03
CA PHE A 41 -2.46 -0.59 0.65
C PHE A 41 -1.22 -0.26 -0.21
N TYR A 42 -0.72 0.97 -0.14
CA TYR A 42 0.48 1.36 -0.89
C TYR A 42 1.74 0.64 -0.39
N ALA A 43 1.85 0.32 0.89
CA ALA A 43 2.95 -0.51 1.41
C ALA A 43 2.93 -1.92 0.80
N MET A 44 1.75 -2.53 0.63
CA MET A 44 1.62 -3.83 -0.05
C MET A 44 2.05 -3.76 -1.52
N VAL A 45 1.65 -2.71 -2.24
CA VAL A 45 2.02 -2.50 -3.65
C VAL A 45 3.54 -2.31 -3.79
N ALA A 46 4.17 -1.56 -2.88
CA ALA A 46 5.61 -1.37 -2.88
C ALA A 46 6.38 -2.68 -2.65
N ILE A 47 5.93 -3.52 -1.72
CA ILE A 47 6.53 -4.84 -1.48
C ILE A 47 6.38 -5.72 -2.73
N PHE A 48 5.21 -5.72 -3.37
CA PHE A 48 4.97 -6.47 -4.59
C PHE A 48 5.90 -6.02 -5.72
N LEU A 49 6.09 -4.71 -5.91
CA LEU A 49 6.99 -4.17 -6.92
C LEU A 49 8.45 -4.58 -6.67
N VAL A 50 8.92 -4.55 -5.43
CA VAL A 50 10.30 -5.00 -5.12
C VAL A 50 10.42 -6.52 -5.31
N TRP A 51 9.36 -7.28 -5.08
CA TRP A 51 9.33 -8.73 -5.33
C TRP A 51 9.40 -9.06 -6.83
N THR A 52 8.81 -8.24 -7.72
CA THR A 52 8.92 -8.45 -9.18
C THR A 52 10.34 -8.19 -9.71
N LEU A 53 11.20 -7.48 -8.97
CA LEU A 53 12.63 -7.37 -9.32
C LEU A 53 13.40 -8.66 -9.03
N LEU A 54 12.90 -9.50 -8.12
CA LEU A 54 13.50 -10.79 -7.78
C LEU A 54 12.93 -11.95 -8.60
N ASN A 55 11.74 -11.78 -9.16
CA ASN A 55 11.04 -12.82 -9.90
C ASN A 55 10.72 -12.32 -11.31
N ASP A 56 11.40 -12.89 -12.28
CA ASP A 56 11.14 -12.61 -13.70
C ASP A 56 9.72 -13.02 -14.06
N THR A 57 8.85 -12.03 -14.18
CA THR A 57 7.44 -12.20 -14.55
C THR A 57 7.11 -11.25 -15.70
N MET A 58 6.44 -11.76 -16.73
CA MET A 58 6.11 -10.98 -17.92
C MET A 58 5.01 -9.92 -17.68
N ILE A 59 4.26 -10.02 -16.57
CA ILE A 59 3.07 -9.18 -16.29
C ILE A 59 3.16 -8.50 -14.91
N GLY A 60 4.29 -8.64 -14.20
CA GLY A 60 4.40 -8.17 -12.82
C GLY A 60 4.28 -6.64 -12.70
N TYR A 61 4.91 -5.91 -13.62
CA TYR A 61 4.92 -4.44 -13.60
C TYR A 61 3.56 -3.84 -13.97
N GLU A 62 2.85 -4.45 -14.92
CA GLU A 62 1.51 -4.06 -15.33
C GLU A 62 0.53 -4.19 -14.17
N VAL A 63 0.61 -5.31 -13.43
CA VAL A 63 -0.21 -5.52 -12.24
C VAL A 63 0.12 -4.50 -11.15
N ALA A 64 1.41 -4.22 -10.91
CA ALA A 64 1.83 -3.24 -9.92
C ALA A 64 1.31 -1.82 -10.24
N ILE A 65 1.37 -1.42 -11.52
CA ILE A 65 0.87 -0.12 -11.99
C ILE A 65 -0.65 -0.07 -11.86
N LEU A 66 -1.37 -1.08 -12.33
CA LEU A 66 -2.83 -1.13 -12.23
C LEU A 66 -3.29 -1.13 -10.76
N ALA A 67 -2.58 -1.85 -9.88
CA ALA A 67 -2.85 -1.84 -8.45
C ALA A 67 -2.64 -0.45 -7.84
N ALA A 68 -1.52 0.23 -8.14
CA ALA A 68 -1.21 1.55 -7.60
C ALA A 68 -2.18 2.64 -8.08
N LEU A 69 -2.54 2.61 -9.37
CA LEU A 69 -3.28 3.68 -10.03
C LEU A 69 -4.79 3.46 -9.91
N VAL A 70 -5.28 2.27 -10.26
CA VAL A 70 -6.72 1.99 -10.29
C VAL A 70 -7.20 1.57 -8.91
N CYS A 71 -6.58 0.55 -8.32
CA CYS A 71 -7.02 0.02 -7.04
C CYS A 71 -6.61 0.89 -5.85
N GLY A 72 -5.54 1.67 -5.94
CA GLY A 72 -5.12 2.59 -4.88
C GLY A 72 -5.95 3.87 -4.86
N THR A 73 -5.96 4.63 -5.97
CA THR A 73 -6.52 5.99 -5.96
C THR A 73 -8.04 6.05 -5.97
N ILE A 74 -8.73 5.07 -6.54
CA ILE A 74 -10.20 5.10 -6.62
C ILE A 74 -10.82 4.94 -5.22
N PRO A 75 -10.40 3.96 -4.39
CA PRO A 75 -10.88 3.86 -3.01
C PRO A 75 -10.58 5.09 -2.17
N THR A 76 -9.38 5.67 -2.28
CA THR A 76 -9.01 6.86 -1.47
C THR A 76 -9.95 8.03 -1.77
N VAL A 77 -10.17 8.33 -3.05
CA VAL A 77 -11.06 9.42 -3.50
C VAL A 77 -12.51 9.12 -3.15
N SER A 78 -12.95 7.87 -3.31
CA SER A 78 -14.29 7.43 -2.95
C SER A 78 -14.55 7.63 -1.46
N MET A 79 -13.59 7.24 -0.62
CA MET A 79 -13.73 7.35 0.83
C MET A 79 -13.64 8.81 1.30
N ALA A 80 -12.78 9.63 0.68
CA ALA A 80 -12.75 11.07 0.91
C ALA A 80 -14.10 11.74 0.61
N ARG A 81 -14.78 11.33 -0.46
CA ARG A 81 -16.13 11.85 -0.81
C ARG A 81 -17.23 11.39 0.13
N ILE A 82 -17.14 10.15 0.64
CA ILE A 82 -18.07 9.64 1.66
C ILE A 82 -17.92 10.44 2.94
N ILE A 83 -16.68 10.67 3.39
CA ILE A 83 -16.37 11.44 4.60
C ILE A 83 -16.80 12.91 4.44
N SER A 84 -16.54 13.53 3.27
CA SER A 84 -16.96 14.90 3.01
C SER A 84 -18.47 15.06 2.79
N ARG A 85 -19.24 13.95 2.80
CA ARG A 85 -20.68 13.90 2.50
C ARG A 85 -21.03 14.57 1.17
N GLY A 86 -20.11 14.51 0.21
CA GLY A 86 -20.27 15.14 -1.10
C GLY A 86 -20.18 16.67 -1.11
N ARG A 87 -19.85 17.33 0.00
CA ARG A 87 -19.47 18.75 0.01
C ARG A 87 -18.07 18.86 -0.60
N ARG A 88 -17.99 19.66 -1.66
CA ARG A 88 -16.75 19.95 -2.39
C ARG A 88 -15.90 20.92 -1.59
#